data_AF-A0A6N7PQ62-F1
#
_entry.id   AF-A0A6N7PQ62-F1
#
_cell.length_a   1.000
_cell.length_b   1.000
_cell.length_c   1.000
_cell.angle_alpha   90.00
_cell.angle_beta   90.00
_cell.angle_gamma   90.00
#
_symmetry.space_group_name_H-M   'P 1'
#
loop_
_entity.id
_entity.type
_entity.pdbx_description
1 polymer ?
#
loop_
_entity_poly.entity_id
_entity_poly.type
_entity_poly.pdbx_seq_one_letter_code
_entity_poly.pdbx_strand_id
1 'polypeptide(L)'
;MRPFVSFGLLGLATVALVPLGCSSATIRHHPDDRPRLPAATAERLRACVDELGGELAGGYYTFDATVKVDEEGRVVEVEGRGVPHPELAICMRIALRGMTVSEDLLGKLRVSASPTPANGQTAAERALVGNAAAFVLVVVALAEIVIEAAPVAVAIAAAVEATGEIAEVARRRPNRNLRRCLDAAAAGGALWENLCNSIPRREDRAECWSKTKKSEQEKRGWCNEKFGYW
;
A
#
# COMPACT_ATOMS: atom_id res chain seq x y z
N MET A 1 -84.26 -6.05 8.43
CA MET A 1 -83.32 -5.00 7.98
C MET A 1 -81.90 -5.50 8.23
N ARG A 2 -81.07 -5.44 7.18
CA ARG A 2 -79.59 -5.58 7.11
C ARG A 2 -78.88 -4.55 8.04
N PRO A 3 -77.54 -4.54 8.32
CA PRO A 3 -76.47 -5.52 7.97
C PRO A 3 -75.19 -5.58 8.89
N PHE A 4 -74.18 -6.34 8.42
CA PHE A 4 -72.71 -6.12 8.36
C PHE A 4 -71.79 -6.08 9.62
N VAL A 5 -70.94 -7.13 9.67
CA VAL A 5 -69.44 -7.15 9.73
C VAL A 5 -68.72 -6.46 10.90
N SER A 6 -67.86 -7.24 11.59
CA SER A 6 -66.52 -6.76 11.93
C SER A 6 -65.49 -7.89 11.94
N PHE A 7 -64.47 -7.70 11.11
CA PHE A 7 -63.25 -8.49 10.98
C PHE A 7 -62.34 -8.21 12.19
N GLY A 8 -62.01 -9.22 12.99
CA GLY A 8 -61.04 -9.14 14.08
C GLY A 8 -59.64 -9.57 13.63
N LEU A 9 -58.91 -8.60 13.08
CA LEU A 9 -57.46 -8.41 12.92
C LEU A 9 -56.46 -9.55 13.22
N LEU A 10 -55.64 -9.81 12.20
CA LEU A 10 -54.29 -10.38 12.26
C LEU A 10 -53.43 -9.71 13.34
N GLY A 11 -52.85 -10.51 14.23
CA GLY A 11 -51.77 -10.11 15.13
C GLY A 11 -50.42 -10.08 14.40
N LEU A 12 -49.73 -8.95 14.54
CA LEU A 12 -48.51 -8.51 13.89
C LEU A 12 -47.36 -9.55 13.88
N ALA A 13 -46.77 -9.74 12.70
CA ALA A 13 -45.37 -10.13 12.58
C ALA A 13 -44.49 -8.94 12.94
N THR A 14 -43.85 -8.97 14.10
CA THR A 14 -42.78 -8.02 14.46
C THR A 14 -41.55 -8.33 13.63
N VAL A 15 -41.42 -7.67 12.48
CA VAL A 15 -40.15 -7.54 11.77
C VAL A 15 -39.25 -6.71 12.65
N ALA A 16 -38.30 -7.37 13.32
CA ALA A 16 -37.20 -6.72 14.00
C ALA A 16 -36.33 -6.01 12.94
N LEU A 17 -36.65 -4.74 12.68
CA LEU A 17 -35.72 -3.81 12.06
C LEU A 17 -34.54 -3.64 13.03
N VAL A 18 -33.46 -4.36 12.75
CA VAL A 18 -32.15 -4.05 13.31
C VAL A 18 -31.86 -2.60 12.95
N PRO A 19 -31.54 -1.72 13.91
CA PRO A 19 -31.15 -0.36 13.57
C PRO A 19 -29.83 -0.46 12.83
N LEU A 20 -29.86 -0.26 11.51
CA LEU A 20 -28.69 0.13 10.74
C LEU A 20 -28.28 1.49 11.30
N GLY A 21 -27.38 1.49 12.28
CA GLY A 21 -26.82 2.69 12.86
C GLY A 21 -26.33 3.59 11.73
N CYS A 22 -26.74 4.86 11.76
CA CYS A 22 -26.23 5.86 10.84
C CYS A 22 -24.72 5.93 11.00
N SER A 23 -23.99 5.29 10.08
CA SER A 23 -22.55 5.38 10.03
C SER A 23 -22.11 6.84 9.95
N SER A 24 -21.17 7.23 10.82
CA SER A 24 -20.61 8.57 10.86
C SER A 24 -19.42 8.73 9.91
N ALA A 25 -18.76 7.61 9.61
CA ALA A 25 -17.62 7.57 8.71
C ALA A 25 -18.02 7.73 7.24
N THR A 26 -17.39 8.68 6.55
CA THR A 26 -17.59 8.95 5.11
C THR A 26 -16.31 8.68 4.32
N ILE A 27 -16.43 8.16 3.09
CA ILE A 27 -15.29 7.95 2.20
C ILE A 27 -15.20 9.12 1.23
N ARG A 28 -14.03 9.74 1.15
CA ARG A 28 -13.65 10.65 0.07
C ARG A 28 -12.62 9.99 -0.83
N HIS A 29 -12.83 10.15 -2.12
CA HIS A 29 -11.87 9.71 -3.13
C HIS A 29 -11.05 10.89 -3.60
N HIS A 30 -9.74 10.71 -3.68
CA HIS A 30 -8.90 11.67 -4.38
C HIS A 30 -9.14 11.52 -5.89
N PRO A 31 -9.25 12.62 -6.66
CA PRO A 31 -9.26 12.53 -8.12
C PRO A 31 -7.90 12.03 -8.58
N ASP A 32 -7.85 10.77 -8.99
CA ASP A 32 -6.63 10.05 -9.33
C ASP A 32 -6.89 9.08 -10.48
N ASP A 33 -5.94 8.99 -11.41
CA ASP A 33 -5.98 8.07 -12.57
C ASP A 33 -5.53 6.64 -12.18
N ARG A 34 -5.01 6.46 -10.97
CA ARG A 34 -4.62 5.15 -10.43
C ARG A 34 -5.83 4.22 -10.22
N PRO A 35 -5.63 2.89 -10.29
CA PRO A 35 -6.70 1.93 -10.01
C PRO A 35 -7.24 2.10 -8.60
N ARG A 36 -8.57 2.07 -8.46
CA ARG A 36 -9.22 2.23 -7.15
C ARG A 36 -9.25 0.93 -6.37
N LEU A 37 -9.28 1.05 -5.05
CA LEU A 37 -9.67 -0.06 -4.18
C LEU A 37 -11.07 -0.56 -4.57
N PRO A 38 -11.29 -1.89 -4.57
CA PRO A 38 -12.65 -2.42 -4.73
C PRO A 38 -13.59 -1.81 -3.69
N ALA A 39 -14.80 -1.42 -4.12
CA ALA A 39 -15.76 -0.73 -3.25
C ALA A 39 -16.06 -1.52 -1.96
N ALA A 40 -16.17 -2.85 -2.06
CA ALA A 40 -16.37 -3.72 -0.90
C ALA A 40 -15.20 -3.63 0.11
N THR A 41 -13.96 -3.50 -0.36
CA THR A 41 -12.78 -3.31 0.50
C THR A 41 -12.79 -1.92 1.13
N ALA A 42 -13.11 -0.88 0.35
CA ALA A 42 -13.22 0.48 0.86
C ALA A 42 -14.29 0.62 1.95
N GLU A 43 -15.44 -0.04 1.78
CA GLU A 43 -16.50 -0.08 2.80
C GLU A 43 -16.10 -0.83 4.07
N ARG A 44 -15.34 -1.93 3.95
CA ARG A 44 -14.79 -2.62 5.14
C ARG A 44 -13.76 -1.77 5.88
N LEU A 45 -12.92 -1.04 5.15
CA LEU A 45 -11.98 -0.08 5.75
C LEU A 45 -12.72 1.07 6.45
N ARG A 46 -13.80 1.57 5.84
CA ARG A 46 -14.69 2.55 6.45
C ARG A 46 -15.29 2.05 7.76
N ALA A 47 -15.79 0.81 7.78
CA ALA A 47 -16.32 0.19 9.00
C ALA A 47 -15.27 0.11 10.11
N CYS A 48 -14.02 -0.26 9.79
CA CYS A 48 -12.93 -0.25 10.78
C CYS A 48 -12.71 1.13 11.41
N VAL A 49 -12.75 2.21 10.61
CA VAL A 49 -12.57 3.58 11.10
C VAL A 49 -13.81 4.06 11.86
N ASP A 50 -15.02 3.69 11.45
CA ASP A 50 -16.26 4.03 12.16
C ASP A 50 -16.29 3.39 13.56
N GLU A 51 -15.81 2.14 13.67
CA GLU A 51 -15.80 1.38 14.93
C GLU A 51 -14.68 1.81 15.87
N LEU A 52 -13.44 1.92 15.37
CA LEU A 52 -12.23 2.11 16.20
C LEU A 52 -11.63 3.51 16.09
N GLY A 53 -12.11 4.35 15.18
CA GLY A 53 -11.60 5.72 14.98
C GLY A 53 -11.89 6.64 16.16
N GLY A 54 -12.95 6.38 16.94
CA GLY A 54 -13.28 7.16 18.13
C GLY A 54 -12.27 7.02 19.28
N GLU A 55 -11.41 6.01 19.23
CA GLU A 55 -10.35 5.77 20.22
C GLU A 55 -9.06 6.53 19.90
N LEU A 56 -8.96 7.09 18.69
CA LEU A 56 -7.86 7.95 18.29
C LEU A 56 -8.05 9.36 18.85
N ALA A 57 -6.93 10.03 19.14
CA ALA A 57 -6.97 11.48 19.32
C ALA A 57 -7.46 12.14 18.01
N GLY A 58 -8.24 13.22 18.12
CA GLY A 58 -8.68 13.96 16.94
C GLY A 58 -7.48 14.40 16.09
N GLY A 59 -7.57 14.22 14.77
CA GLY A 59 -6.45 14.50 13.88
C GLY A 59 -6.48 13.74 12.55
N TYR A 60 -5.40 13.87 11.80
CA TYR A 60 -5.19 13.22 10.51
C TYR A 60 -4.13 12.12 10.63
N TYR A 61 -4.44 10.93 10.15
CA TYR A 61 -3.57 9.77 10.16
C TYR A 61 -3.41 9.19 8.77
N THR A 62 -2.30 8.49 8.54
CA THR A 62 -2.08 7.73 7.30
C THR A 62 -1.96 6.25 7.60
N PHE A 63 -2.48 5.43 6.70
CA PHE A 63 -2.31 3.99 6.70
C PHE A 63 -1.69 3.57 5.36
N ASP A 64 -0.38 3.33 5.37
CA ASP A 64 0.36 2.88 4.21
C ASP A 64 0.38 1.35 4.19
N ALA A 65 -0.21 0.75 3.16
CA ALA A 65 -0.35 -0.69 3.03
C ALA A 65 0.29 -1.25 1.76
N THR A 66 1.00 -2.35 1.90
CA THR A 66 1.50 -3.18 0.80
C THR A 66 0.77 -4.51 0.84
N VAL A 67 0.09 -4.85 -0.25
CA VAL A 67 -0.76 -6.02 -0.40
C VAL A 67 -0.12 -6.96 -1.42
N LYS A 68 0.31 -8.14 -1.00
CA LYS A 68 0.83 -9.17 -1.90
C LYS A 68 -0.30 -10.06 -2.37
N VAL A 69 -0.34 -10.35 -3.67
CA VAL A 69 -1.37 -11.19 -4.30
C VAL A 69 -0.76 -12.35 -5.06
N ASP A 70 -1.49 -13.47 -5.06
CA ASP A 70 -1.18 -14.65 -5.86
C ASP A 70 -1.58 -14.46 -7.34
N GLU A 71 -1.34 -15.49 -8.16
CA GLU A 71 -1.63 -15.50 -9.60
C GLU A 71 -3.13 -15.39 -9.92
N GLU A 72 -3.99 -15.76 -8.96
CA GLU A 72 -5.44 -15.64 -9.00
C GLU A 72 -5.95 -14.29 -8.45
N GLY A 73 -5.05 -13.39 -8.04
CA GLY A 73 -5.39 -12.08 -7.48
C GLY A 73 -5.99 -12.11 -6.07
N ARG A 74 -5.77 -13.19 -5.33
CA ARG A 74 -6.10 -13.29 -3.90
C ARG A 74 -4.96 -12.77 -3.06
N VAL A 75 -5.30 -12.10 -1.96
CA VAL A 75 -4.31 -11.52 -1.06
C VAL A 75 -3.68 -12.59 -0.18
N VAL A 76 -2.36 -12.74 -0.31
CA VAL A 76 -1.55 -13.67 0.51
C VAL A 76 -0.93 -12.98 1.72
N GLU A 77 -0.57 -11.70 1.59
CA GLU A 77 0.06 -10.94 2.68
C GLU A 77 -0.35 -9.48 2.64
N VAL A 78 -0.46 -8.86 3.82
CA VAL A 78 -0.68 -7.43 3.96
C VAL A 78 0.26 -6.90 5.03
N GLU A 79 1.14 -5.99 4.63
CA GLU A 79 1.96 -5.18 5.51
C GLU A 79 1.30 -3.79 5.63
N GLY A 80 1.18 -3.24 6.83
CA GLY A 80 0.52 -1.95 7.07
C GLY A 80 1.24 -1.13 8.13
N ARG A 81 1.34 0.19 7.95
CA ARG A 81 2.01 1.14 8.86
C ARG A 81 1.26 2.48 8.94
N GLY A 82 1.58 3.30 9.94
CA GLY A 82 1.21 4.73 10.01
C GLY A 82 0.13 5.06 11.04
N VAL A 83 -0.85 4.18 11.26
CA VAL A 83 -1.90 4.39 12.26
C VAL A 83 -1.38 4.00 13.66
N PRO A 84 -1.53 4.87 14.69
CA PRO A 84 -0.99 4.61 16.03
C PRO A 84 -1.81 3.61 16.85
N HIS A 85 -3.06 3.34 16.44
CA HIS A 85 -3.93 2.40 17.14
C HIS A 85 -3.76 0.96 16.63
N PRO A 86 -3.32 0.00 17.48
CA PRO A 86 -2.97 -1.35 17.03
C PRO A 86 -4.19 -2.14 16.52
N GLU A 87 -5.35 -2.00 17.15
CA GLU A 87 -6.56 -2.73 16.75
C GLU A 87 -7.13 -2.20 15.42
N LEU A 88 -7.04 -0.88 15.21
CA LEU A 88 -7.43 -0.26 13.94
C LEU A 88 -6.51 -0.73 12.80
N ALA A 89 -5.20 -0.78 13.05
CA ALA A 89 -4.23 -1.32 12.09
C ALA A 89 -4.43 -2.83 11.82
N ILE A 90 -4.92 -3.60 12.79
CA ILE A 90 -5.31 -5.01 12.59
C ILE A 90 -6.57 -5.08 11.72
N CYS A 91 -7.63 -4.33 12.07
CA CYS A 91 -8.89 -4.31 11.32
C CYS A 91 -8.66 -3.92 9.85
N MET A 92 -7.87 -2.87 9.60
CA MET A 92 -7.54 -2.42 8.25
C MET A 92 -6.80 -3.50 7.44
N ARG A 93 -5.86 -4.23 8.05
CA ARG A 93 -5.17 -5.35 7.38
C ARG A 93 -6.12 -6.49 7.07
N ILE A 94 -7.08 -6.79 7.95
CA ILE A 94 -8.10 -7.82 7.71
C ILE A 94 -9.01 -7.41 6.56
N ALA A 95 -9.45 -6.14 6.54
CA ALA A 95 -10.26 -5.60 5.44
C ALA A 95 -9.53 -5.74 4.08
N LEU A 96 -8.24 -5.43 4.04
CA LEU A 96 -7.40 -5.59 2.85
C LEU A 96 -7.15 -7.05 2.47
N ARG A 97 -7.03 -7.98 3.43
CA ARG A 97 -6.92 -9.43 3.14
C ARG A 97 -8.17 -10.00 2.47
N GLY A 98 -9.34 -9.45 2.77
CA GLY A 98 -10.60 -9.82 2.11
C GLY A 98 -10.78 -9.22 0.71
N MET A 99 -9.76 -8.56 0.18
CA MET A 99 -9.77 -7.98 -1.16
C MET A 99 -9.54 -9.06 -2.21
N THR A 100 -10.20 -8.93 -3.36
CA THR A 100 -9.90 -9.67 -4.58
C THR A 100 -9.55 -8.66 -5.65
N VAL A 101 -8.41 -8.85 -6.31
CA VAL A 101 -7.93 -7.96 -7.37
C VAL A 101 -8.62 -8.32 -8.68
N SER A 102 -9.11 -7.33 -9.42
CA SER A 102 -9.80 -7.56 -10.69
C SER A 102 -8.84 -8.04 -11.78
N GLU A 103 -9.36 -8.81 -12.74
CA GLU A 103 -8.57 -9.26 -13.91
C GLU A 103 -7.96 -8.10 -14.71
N ASP A 104 -8.56 -6.91 -14.71
CA ASP A 104 -7.97 -5.72 -15.35
C ASP A 104 -6.69 -5.25 -14.65
N LEU A 105 -6.68 -5.29 -13.32
CA LEU A 105 -5.50 -4.98 -12.51
C LEU A 105 -4.46 -6.09 -12.64
N LEU A 106 -4.89 -7.36 -12.64
CA LEU A 106 -4.01 -8.50 -12.91
C LEU A 106 -3.43 -8.45 -14.32
N GLY A 107 -4.19 -8.02 -15.32
CA GLY A 107 -3.73 -7.82 -16.68
C GLY A 107 -2.66 -6.74 -16.76
N LYS A 108 -2.82 -5.62 -16.06
CA LYS A 108 -1.77 -4.58 -15.92
C LYS A 108 -0.52 -5.13 -15.23
N LEU A 109 -0.70 -5.93 -14.17
CA LEU A 109 0.39 -6.61 -13.48
C LEU A 109 1.13 -7.59 -14.41
N ARG A 110 0.41 -8.35 -15.26
CA ARG A 110 0.97 -9.32 -16.22
C ARG A 110 1.66 -8.66 -17.42
N VAL A 111 1.11 -7.56 -17.96
CA VAL A 111 1.69 -6.83 -19.10
C VAL A 111 3.01 -6.16 -18.71
N SER A 112 3.12 -5.64 -17.49
CA SER A 112 4.39 -5.11 -16.97
C SER A 112 5.42 -6.21 -16.65
N ALA A 113 5.01 -7.48 -16.59
CA ALA A 113 5.89 -8.63 -16.36
C ALA A 113 6.42 -9.30 -17.64
N SER A 114 5.95 -8.92 -18.82
CA SER A 114 6.41 -9.50 -20.09
C SER A 114 7.63 -8.75 -20.64
N PRO A 115 8.83 -9.35 -20.74
CA PRO A 115 9.87 -8.83 -21.59
C PRO A 115 9.47 -9.08 -23.04
N THR A 116 9.20 -8.02 -23.79
CA THR A 116 9.05 -8.11 -25.25
C THR A 116 10.31 -8.77 -25.82
N PRO A 117 10.22 -9.86 -26.60
CA PRO A 117 11.34 -10.31 -27.40
C PRO A 117 11.51 -9.32 -28.55
N ALA A 118 12.43 -8.36 -28.39
CA ALA A 118 12.88 -7.56 -29.50
C ALA A 118 13.67 -8.47 -30.44
N ASN A 119 13.16 -8.63 -31.66
CA ASN A 119 13.76 -9.32 -32.79
C ASN A 119 15.29 -9.18 -32.88
N GLY A 120 15.99 -10.29 -33.10
CA GLY A 120 17.17 -10.29 -33.96
C GLY A 120 18.56 -10.58 -33.35
N GLN A 121 18.70 -11.37 -32.28
CA GLN A 121 20.02 -11.90 -31.89
C GLN A 121 20.23 -13.36 -32.30
N THR A 122 21.31 -13.56 -33.04
CA THR A 122 21.73 -14.78 -33.73
C THR A 122 22.20 -15.86 -32.75
N ALA A 123 22.18 -17.10 -33.23
CA ALA A 123 22.47 -18.36 -32.52
C ALA A 123 23.86 -18.50 -31.85
N ALA A 124 24.69 -17.45 -31.81
CA ALA A 124 26.09 -17.49 -31.39
C ALA A 124 26.36 -17.08 -29.92
N GLU A 125 25.35 -16.66 -29.15
CA GLU A 125 25.51 -16.36 -27.71
C GLU A 125 25.01 -17.48 -26.78
N ARG A 126 24.75 -18.68 -27.30
CA ARG A 126 24.17 -19.82 -26.55
C ARG A 126 25.13 -20.53 -25.57
N ALA A 127 26.24 -19.93 -25.16
CA ALA A 127 27.26 -20.65 -24.39
C ALA A 127 27.67 -20.03 -23.05
N LEU A 128 27.09 -18.91 -22.61
CA LEU A 128 27.42 -18.31 -21.32
C LEU A 128 26.17 -17.85 -20.58
N VAL A 129 26.17 -18.17 -19.28
CA VAL A 129 25.23 -17.75 -18.23
C VAL A 129 24.03 -18.67 -18.05
N GLY A 130 24.11 -19.45 -16.96
CA GLY A 130 23.09 -20.37 -16.49
C GLY A 130 21.75 -19.71 -16.23
N ASN A 131 20.73 -20.56 -16.26
CA ASN A 131 19.33 -20.29 -16.02
C ASN A 131 19.11 -19.46 -14.73
N ALA A 132 18.97 -18.14 -14.88
CA ALA A 132 18.42 -17.26 -13.86
C ALA A 132 17.01 -16.91 -14.31
N ALA A 133 16.02 -17.62 -13.78
CA ALA A 133 14.63 -17.22 -13.92
C ALA A 133 14.49 -15.85 -13.23
N ALA A 134 14.41 -14.79 -14.05
CA ALA A 134 14.35 -13.42 -13.60
C ALA A 134 12.92 -13.12 -13.16
N PHE A 135 12.80 -12.68 -11.91
CA PHE A 135 11.53 -12.65 -11.22
C PHE A 135 11.00 -11.22 -11.14
N VAL A 136 10.04 -10.89 -12.01
CA VAL A 136 9.51 -9.52 -12.18
C VAL A 136 8.50 -9.21 -11.09
N LEU A 137 8.92 -8.45 -10.08
CA LEU A 137 8.04 -7.88 -9.07
C LEU A 137 7.30 -6.68 -9.67
N VAL A 138 6.01 -6.83 -9.95
CA VAL A 138 5.19 -5.70 -10.41
C VAL A 138 4.41 -5.13 -9.23
N VAL A 139 4.65 -3.85 -8.96
CA VAL A 139 3.97 -3.09 -7.91
C VAL A 139 3.06 -2.06 -8.56
N VAL A 140 1.77 -2.10 -8.23
CA VAL A 140 0.78 -1.12 -8.68
C VAL A 140 0.26 -0.35 -7.49
N ALA A 141 0.52 0.95 -7.46
CA ALA A 141 -0.08 1.84 -6.47
C ALA A 141 -1.57 2.06 -6.78
N LEU A 142 -2.42 1.91 -5.78
CA LEU A 142 -3.85 2.21 -5.87
C LEU A 142 -4.10 3.69 -5.56
N ALA A 143 -5.25 4.18 -6.02
CA ALA A 143 -5.75 5.50 -5.67
C ALA A 143 -6.02 5.59 -4.17
N GLU A 144 -5.58 6.69 -3.57
CA GLU A 144 -5.76 6.96 -2.15
C GLU A 144 -7.23 7.24 -1.83
N ILE A 145 -7.68 6.73 -0.69
CA ILE A 145 -8.99 7.06 -0.11
C ILE A 145 -8.81 7.70 1.25
N VAL A 146 -9.66 8.66 1.59
CA VAL A 146 -9.69 9.28 2.91
C VAL A 146 -11.00 8.91 3.57
N ILE A 147 -10.94 8.35 4.78
CA ILE A 147 -12.12 8.07 5.59
C ILE A 147 -12.20 9.09 6.71
N GLU A 148 -13.30 9.83 6.76
CA GLU A 148 -13.55 10.84 7.78
C GLU A 148 -14.59 10.33 8.77
N ALA A 149 -14.20 10.16 10.03
CA ALA A 149 -15.07 9.85 11.17
C ALA A 149 -14.76 10.87 12.27
N ALA A 150 -15.52 11.97 12.32
CA ALA A 150 -15.21 13.12 13.17
C ALA A 150 -14.96 12.71 14.64
N PRO A 151 -13.86 13.14 15.28
CA PRO A 151 -12.91 14.18 14.88
C PRO A 151 -11.67 13.68 14.10
N VAL A 152 -11.71 12.48 13.53
CA VAL A 152 -10.58 11.78 12.93
C VAL A 152 -10.72 11.65 11.42
N ALA A 153 -9.62 11.79 10.71
CA ALA A 153 -9.52 11.45 9.29
C ALA A 153 -8.34 10.49 9.07
N VAL A 154 -8.56 9.43 8.31
CA VAL A 154 -7.52 8.44 7.97
C VAL A 154 -7.39 8.34 6.46
N ALA A 155 -6.23 8.74 5.94
CA ALA A 155 -5.82 8.48 4.57
C ALA A 155 -5.28 7.06 4.42
N ILE A 156 -5.70 6.35 3.38
CA ILE A 156 -5.29 4.98 3.10
C ILE A 156 -4.61 4.96 1.73
N ALA A 157 -3.31 4.70 1.75
CA ALA A 157 -2.50 4.49 0.57
C ALA A 157 -2.17 2.99 0.46
N ALA A 158 -2.69 2.31 -0.56
CA ALA A 158 -2.46 0.89 -0.77
C ALA A 158 -1.69 0.64 -2.07
N ALA A 159 -0.76 -0.32 -2.05
CA ALA A 159 -0.09 -0.84 -3.24
C ALA A 159 -0.29 -2.35 -3.33
N VAL A 160 -0.49 -2.86 -4.54
CA VAL A 160 -0.64 -4.28 -4.84
C VAL A 160 0.62 -4.81 -5.50
N GLU A 161 1.18 -5.89 -4.98
CA GLU A 161 2.35 -6.59 -5.49
C GLU A 161 1.94 -8.00 -5.93
N ALA A 162 2.16 -8.38 -7.19
CA ALA A 162 1.96 -9.75 -7.63
C ALA A 162 3.26 -10.56 -7.51
N THR A 163 3.18 -11.74 -6.90
CA THR A 163 4.28 -12.71 -6.88
C THR A 163 3.89 -13.90 -7.75
N GLY A 164 4.42 -13.97 -8.98
CA GLY A 164 4.31 -15.20 -9.76
C GLY A 164 5.27 -16.27 -9.22
N GLU A 165 5.14 -17.50 -9.68
CA GLU A 165 6.20 -18.55 -9.61
C GLU A 165 7.47 -18.18 -10.40
N ILE A 166 7.57 -16.90 -10.71
CA ILE A 166 8.83 -16.24 -10.83
C ILE A 166 9.32 -15.78 -9.40
N ALA A 167 9.94 -16.65 -8.58
CA ALA A 167 10.42 -16.36 -7.21
C ALA A 167 11.80 -16.94 -6.77
N GLU A 168 12.83 -16.07 -6.66
CA GLU A 168 14.19 -16.29 -6.12
C GLU A 168 15.18 -15.10 -6.32
N VAL A 169 14.79 -13.84 -6.57
CA VAL A 169 15.76 -12.70 -6.44
C VAL A 169 15.13 -11.39 -5.92
N ALA A 170 14.07 -11.44 -5.13
CA ALA A 170 13.54 -10.24 -4.47
C ALA A 170 13.28 -10.41 -2.97
N ARG A 171 14.17 -11.12 -2.28
CA ARG A 171 14.53 -10.69 -0.92
C ARG A 171 15.62 -9.64 -1.02
N ARG A 172 15.28 -8.35 -1.15
CA ARG A 172 16.21 -7.29 -0.73
C ARG A 172 15.45 -6.24 0.08
N ARG A 173 15.40 -6.48 1.39
CA ARG A 173 15.20 -5.40 2.39
C ARG A 173 16.08 -4.22 1.95
N PRO A 174 15.58 -2.98 1.93
CA PRO A 174 16.42 -1.83 1.58
C PRO A 174 17.67 -1.91 2.47
N ASN A 175 18.84 -1.78 1.84
CA ASN A 175 20.11 -1.75 2.55
C ASN A 175 19.94 -0.85 3.77
N ARG A 176 20.26 -1.34 4.99
CA ARG A 176 20.11 -0.54 6.21
C ARG A 176 20.77 0.84 6.06
N ASN A 177 21.82 0.91 5.23
CA ASN A 177 22.53 2.14 4.89
C ASN A 177 21.72 3.06 3.97
N LEU A 178 20.92 2.54 3.03
CA LEU A 178 20.05 3.35 2.17
C LEU A 178 18.95 4.04 3.00
N ARG A 179 18.26 3.29 3.86
CA ARG A 179 17.20 3.87 4.71
C ARG A 179 17.77 4.96 5.64
N ARG A 180 18.88 4.64 6.33
CA ARG A 180 19.59 5.60 7.17
C ARG A 180 20.05 6.85 6.39
N CYS A 181 20.44 6.68 5.12
CA CYS A 181 20.83 7.79 4.25
C CYS A 181 19.64 8.69 3.89
N LEU A 182 18.50 8.10 3.53
CA LEU A 182 17.29 8.85 3.18
C LEU A 182 16.72 9.61 4.38
N ASP A 183 16.72 9.00 5.57
CA ASP A 183 16.28 9.66 6.81
C ASP A 183 17.19 10.87 7.13
N ALA A 184 18.50 10.71 6.94
CA ALA A 184 19.47 11.81 7.13
C ALA A 184 19.37 12.89 6.03
N ALA A 185 19.03 12.52 4.79
CA ALA A 185 18.82 13.46 3.69
C ALA A 185 17.65 14.40 3.97
N ALA A 186 16.53 13.84 4.46
CA ALA A 186 15.32 14.58 4.82
C ALA A 186 15.54 15.46 6.06
N ALA A 187 16.21 14.95 7.09
CA ALA A 187 16.43 15.71 8.32
C ALA A 187 17.52 16.78 8.19
N GLY A 188 18.54 16.54 7.36
CA GLY A 188 19.70 17.44 7.21
C GLY A 188 20.53 17.59 8.50
N GLY A 189 21.29 18.69 8.57
CA GLY A 189 22.06 19.09 9.75
C GLY A 189 22.89 17.96 10.38
N ALA A 190 22.80 17.83 11.71
CA ALA A 190 23.58 16.87 12.48
C ALA A 190 23.34 15.41 12.08
N LEU A 191 22.15 15.04 11.58
CA LEU A 191 21.86 13.68 11.12
C LEU A 191 22.59 13.34 9.82
N TRP A 192 22.70 14.32 8.90
CA TRP A 192 23.51 14.19 7.67
C TRP A 192 25.00 14.08 7.99
N GLU A 193 25.49 14.92 8.90
CA GLU A 193 26.90 14.93 9.31
C GLU A 193 27.31 13.60 9.98
N ASN A 194 26.46 13.08 10.86
CA ASN A 194 26.66 11.78 11.51
C ASN A 194 26.64 10.62 10.51
N LEU A 195 25.79 10.69 9.47
CA LEU A 195 25.82 9.73 8.38
C LEU A 195 27.17 9.80 7.65
N CYS A 196 27.59 10.98 7.19
CA CYS A 196 28.83 11.14 6.43
C CYS A 196 30.04 10.65 7.23
N ASN A 197 30.13 10.95 8.52
CA ASN A 197 31.19 10.47 9.41
C ASN A 197 31.22 8.94 9.53
N SER A 198 30.06 8.28 9.44
CA SER A 198 29.96 6.82 9.54
C SER A 198 30.36 6.07 8.26
N ILE A 199 30.61 6.76 7.14
CA ILE A 199 31.01 6.14 5.88
C ILE A 199 32.50 5.75 5.94
N PRO A 200 32.88 4.47 5.80
CA PRO A 200 34.25 4.02 5.99
C PRO A 200 35.20 4.46 4.87
N ARG A 201 34.72 4.53 3.62
CA ARG A 201 35.53 4.95 2.47
C ARG A 201 35.70 6.47 2.45
N ARG A 202 36.95 6.93 2.35
CA ARG A 202 37.30 8.36 2.40
C ARG A 202 36.70 9.16 1.23
N GLU A 203 36.68 8.57 0.04
CA GLU A 203 36.14 9.19 -1.18
C GLU A 203 34.64 9.40 -1.08
N ASP A 204 33.88 8.34 -0.75
CA ASP A 204 32.42 8.43 -0.54
C ASP A 204 32.05 9.38 0.61
N ARG A 205 32.87 9.42 1.66
CA ARG A 205 32.72 10.39 2.76
C ARG A 205 32.90 11.82 2.28
N ALA A 206 33.94 12.11 1.50
CA ALA A 206 34.18 13.45 0.96
C ALA A 206 33.04 13.88 0.02
N GLU A 207 32.53 12.94 -0.78
CA GLU A 207 31.39 13.17 -1.66
C GLU A 207 30.11 13.45 -0.87
N CYS A 208 29.83 12.71 0.21
CA CYS A 208 28.72 12.96 1.13
C CYS A 208 28.76 14.39 1.71
N TRP A 209 29.95 14.84 2.15
CA TRP A 209 30.16 16.22 2.63
C TRP A 209 29.98 17.28 1.55
N SER A 210 30.30 16.97 0.29
CA SER A 210 30.04 17.89 -0.82
C SER A 210 28.54 18.18 -1.03
N LYS A 211 27.66 17.27 -0.58
CA LYS A 211 26.20 17.42 -0.68
C LYS A 211 25.58 18.20 0.48
N THR A 212 26.33 18.60 1.51
CA THR A 212 25.75 19.22 2.73
C THR A 212 24.88 20.45 2.42
N LYS A 213 25.32 21.31 1.50
CA LYS A 213 24.59 22.52 1.06
C LYS A 213 23.63 22.30 -0.11
N LYS A 214 23.44 21.05 -0.55
CA LYS A 214 22.55 20.70 -1.66
C LYS A 214 21.11 20.50 -1.19
N SER A 215 20.20 20.54 -2.14
CA SER A 215 18.78 20.27 -1.90
C SER A 215 18.57 18.85 -1.34
N GLU A 216 17.47 18.63 -0.63
CA GLU A 216 17.08 17.31 -0.15
C GLU A 216 17.00 16.31 -1.32
N GLN A 217 16.41 16.73 -2.45
CA GLN A 217 16.27 15.89 -3.63
C GLN A 217 17.63 15.44 -4.20
N GLU A 218 18.61 16.33 -4.28
CA GLU A 218 19.99 15.98 -4.68
C GLU A 218 20.65 15.01 -3.68
N LYS A 219 20.41 15.18 -2.37
CA LYS A 219 20.92 14.27 -1.34
C LYS A 219 20.30 12.88 -1.46
N ARG A 220 18.99 12.81 -1.71
CA ARG A 220 18.27 11.54 -1.94
C ARG A 220 18.72 10.86 -3.24
N GLY A 221 18.96 11.62 -4.30
CA GLY A 221 19.54 11.12 -5.54
C GLY A 221 20.88 10.43 -5.29
N TRP A 222 21.77 11.09 -4.55
CA TRP A 222 23.06 10.53 -4.15
C TRP A 222 22.92 9.28 -3.25
N CYS A 223 21.98 9.26 -2.29
CA CYS A 223 21.72 8.08 -1.46
C CYS A 223 21.34 6.86 -2.30
N ASN A 224 20.47 7.06 -3.30
CA ASN A 224 20.05 6.00 -4.21
C ASN A 224 21.21 5.53 -5.11
N GLU A 225 22.04 6.45 -5.59
CA GLU A 225 23.21 6.11 -6.39
C GLU A 225 24.26 5.33 -5.58
N LYS A 226 24.51 5.70 -4.31
CA LYS A 226 25.57 5.07 -3.50
C LYS A 226 25.15 3.81 -2.77
N PHE A 227 23.90 3.73 -2.33
CA PHE A 227 23.41 2.63 -1.50
C PHE A 227 22.28 1.83 -2.15
N GLY A 228 21.82 2.25 -3.34
CA GLY A 228 20.72 1.64 -4.07
C GLY A 228 21.13 0.60 -5.13
N TYR A 229 22.39 0.52 -5.54
CA TYR A 229 22.88 -0.56 -6.40
C TYR A 229 23.33 -1.79 -5.60
N TRP A 230 22.97 -2.97 -6.12
CA TRP A 230 23.48 -4.29 -5.72
C TRP A 230 23.55 -5.23 -6.91
#